data_AF-A0A3M1ZEP9-F1
#
_entry.id   AF-A0A3M1ZEP9-F1
#
_cell.length_a   1.000
_cell.length_b   1.000
_cell.length_c   1.000
_cell.angle_alpha   90.00
_cell.angle_beta   90.00
_cell.angle_gamma   90.00
#
_symmetry.space_group_name_H-M   'P 1'
#
loop_
_entity.id
_entity.type
_entity.pdbx_description
1 polymer ?
#
loop_
_entity_poly.entity_id
_entity_poly.type
_entity_poly.pdbx_seq_one_letter_code
_entity_poly.pdbx_strand_id
1 'polypeptide(L)'
;MPNDQSVLSNINVKEYGSNYRGHFFEQYKILVESADRISKQRLQAHAFFITINSGLLALIAGLYKVGVQSLAGAVWLITLSIVGGLLCYIWRRLILSHKKLNSIKFEIINSIENYLPLRMYSLEWKRIEEAIGTSSYKPFSDVEIHIPVIYAIVYIVTVLAMLVQLNISVNLFSQFVFY
;
A
#
# COMPACT_ATOMS: atom_id res chain seq x y z
N MET A 1 2.34 -12.66 25.79
CA MET A 1 3.40 -12.47 24.78
C MET A 1 4.35 -13.65 24.90
N PRO A 2 4.77 -14.30 23.80
CA PRO A 2 5.76 -15.37 23.88
C PRO A 2 7.05 -14.83 24.52
N ASN A 3 7.77 -15.67 25.24
CA ASN A 3 9.02 -15.32 25.90
C ASN A 3 10.12 -15.13 24.84
N ASP A 4 10.21 -13.94 24.26
CA ASP A 4 11.14 -13.60 23.16
C ASP A 4 12.63 -13.77 23.53
N GLN A 5 12.96 -13.99 24.81
CA GLN A 5 14.32 -14.30 25.24
C GLN A 5 14.91 -15.56 24.59
N SER A 6 14.09 -16.56 24.25
CA SER A 6 14.60 -17.79 23.62
C SER A 6 14.97 -17.63 22.14
N VAL A 7 14.60 -16.51 21.51
CA VAL A 7 14.83 -16.24 20.08
C VAL A 7 16.04 -15.33 19.85
N LEU A 8 16.50 -14.60 20.88
CA LEU A 8 17.36 -13.43 20.70
C LEU A 8 18.86 -13.62 20.99
N SER A 9 19.31 -14.75 21.56
CA SER A 9 20.74 -14.97 21.77
C SER A 9 21.16 -16.42 21.58
N ASN A 10 21.77 -16.71 20.42
CA ASN A 10 22.44 -17.98 20.20
C ASN A 10 23.77 -18.11 20.99
N ILE A 11 24.30 -17.01 21.55
CA ILE A 11 25.60 -16.95 22.25
C ILE A 11 25.50 -15.99 23.43
N ASN A 12 25.98 -16.41 24.62
CA ASN A 12 26.01 -15.58 25.82
C ASN A 12 27.06 -14.45 25.69
N VAL A 13 26.82 -13.28 26.29
CA VAL A 13 27.78 -12.16 26.38
C VAL A 13 29.17 -12.61 26.81
N LYS A 14 29.25 -13.53 27.80
CA LYS A 14 30.53 -14.07 28.30
C LYS A 14 31.29 -14.90 27.27
N GLU A 15 30.58 -15.58 26.38
CA GLU A 15 31.13 -16.43 25.32
C GLU A 15 31.49 -15.60 24.07
N TYR A 16 30.73 -14.55 23.80
CA TYR A 16 30.92 -13.67 22.64
C TYR A 16 32.15 -12.74 22.78
N GLY A 17 32.48 -12.34 24.02
CA GLY A 17 33.63 -11.49 24.31
C GLY A 17 33.35 -9.98 24.24
N SER A 18 34.43 -9.18 24.24
CA SER A 18 34.40 -7.72 24.43
C SER A 18 33.62 -6.96 23.34
N ASN A 19 33.53 -7.52 22.13
CA ASN A 19 32.87 -6.87 20.98
C ASN A 19 31.33 -6.95 21.03
N TYR A 20 30.75 -7.70 21.98
CA TYR A 20 29.30 -7.95 22.05
C TYR A 20 28.48 -6.67 21.97
N ARG A 21 28.79 -5.66 22.80
CA ARG A 21 28.03 -4.40 22.83
C ARG A 21 28.15 -3.62 21.52
N GLY A 22 29.33 -3.62 20.91
CA GLY A 22 29.57 -2.96 19.63
C GLY A 22 28.74 -3.59 18.51
N HIS A 23 28.83 -4.91 18.36
CA HIS A 23 28.07 -5.64 17.34
C HIS A 23 26.56 -5.59 17.57
N PHE A 24 26.11 -5.64 18.83
CA PHE A 24 24.71 -5.47 19.19
C PHE A 24 24.17 -4.10 18.73
N PHE A 25 24.92 -3.03 19.00
CA PHE A 25 24.55 -1.69 18.56
C PHE A 25 24.56 -1.55 17.02
N GLU A 26 25.52 -2.16 16.34
CA GLU A 26 25.55 -2.20 14.87
C GLU A 26 24.35 -2.96 14.28
N GLN A 27 23.97 -4.11 14.86
CA GLN A 27 22.77 -4.84 14.45
C GLN A 27 21.50 -4.02 14.65
N TYR A 28 21.39 -3.31 15.78
CA TYR A 28 20.31 -2.37 16.04
C TYR A 28 20.25 -1.28 14.97
N LYS A 29 21.39 -0.65 14.65
CA LYS A 29 21.48 0.39 13.62
C LYS A 29 21.05 -0.12 12.24
N ILE A 30 21.51 -1.30 11.83
CA ILE A 30 21.11 -1.95 10.57
C ILE A 30 19.61 -2.21 10.54
N LEU A 31 19.04 -2.68 11.67
CA LEU A 31 17.60 -2.94 11.77
C LEU A 31 16.80 -1.64 11.61
N VAL A 32 17.17 -0.58 12.32
CA VAL A 32 16.55 0.75 12.24
C VAL A 32 16.61 1.30 10.82
N GLU A 33 17.79 1.26 10.19
CA GLU A 33 17.96 1.70 8.80
C GLU A 33 17.10 0.87 7.83
N SER A 34 16.97 -0.43 8.06
CA SER A 34 16.10 -1.29 7.25
C SER A 34 14.62 -0.93 7.38
N ALA A 35 14.16 -0.49 8.55
CA ALA A 35 12.79 -0.06 8.80
C ALA A 35 12.48 1.27 8.09
N ASP A 36 13.42 2.23 8.14
CA ASP A 36 13.32 3.49 7.38
C ASP A 36 13.28 3.23 5.87
N ARG A 37 14.16 2.35 5.37
CA ARG A 37 14.19 1.98 3.94
C ARG A 37 12.86 1.41 3.45
N ILE A 38 12.20 0.56 4.23
CA ILE A 38 10.86 0.02 3.87
C ILE A 38 9.83 1.13 3.81
N SER A 39 9.88 2.09 4.74
CA SER A 39 8.98 3.25 4.74
C SER A 39 9.16 4.11 3.48
N LYS A 40 10.41 4.33 3.05
CA LYS A 40 10.73 5.02 1.79
C LYS A 40 10.26 4.24 0.55
N GLN A 41 10.47 2.92 0.52
CA GLN A 41 10.00 2.04 -0.56
C GLN A 41 8.47 2.07 -0.67
N ARG A 42 7.74 2.11 0.45
CA ARG A 42 6.27 2.25 0.47
C ARG A 42 5.83 3.55 -0.22
N LEU A 43 6.47 4.68 0.11
CA LEU A 43 6.15 5.98 -0.47
C LEU A 43 6.41 6.01 -1.99
N GLN A 44 7.51 5.43 -2.45
CA GLN A 44 7.81 5.30 -3.88
C GLN A 44 6.78 4.44 -4.60
N ALA A 45 6.42 3.28 -4.03
CA ALA A 45 5.39 2.42 -4.60
C ALA A 45 4.04 3.14 -4.68
N HIS A 46 3.67 3.88 -3.64
CA HIS A 46 2.45 4.69 -3.62
C HIS A 46 2.42 5.72 -4.76
N ALA A 47 3.50 6.48 -4.95
CA ALA A 47 3.62 7.46 -6.03
C ALA A 47 3.55 6.80 -7.42
N PHE A 48 4.19 5.64 -7.60
CA PHE A 48 4.12 4.85 -8.84
C PHE A 48 2.67 4.48 -9.18
N PHE A 49 1.93 3.94 -8.22
CA PHE A 49 0.54 3.52 -8.46
C PHE A 49 -0.42 4.68 -8.70
N ILE A 50 -0.24 5.83 -8.05
CA ILE A 50 -0.99 7.05 -8.39
C ILE A 50 -0.73 7.42 -9.85
N THR A 51 0.54 7.45 -10.25
CA THR A 51 0.95 7.90 -11.59
C THR A 51 0.36 7.00 -12.67
N ILE A 52 0.53 5.68 -12.55
CA ILE A 52 0.05 4.73 -13.56
C ILE A 52 -1.48 4.71 -13.65
N ASN A 53 -2.19 4.79 -12.51
CA ASN A 53 -3.66 4.81 -12.53
C ASN A 53 -4.22 6.13 -13.06
N SER A 54 -3.63 7.27 -12.69
CA SER A 54 -4.01 8.57 -13.26
C SER A 54 -3.77 8.62 -14.77
N GLY A 55 -2.63 8.09 -15.25
CA GLY A 55 -2.35 7.98 -16.67
C GLY A 55 -3.35 7.08 -17.40
N LEU A 56 -3.73 5.95 -16.79
CA LEU A 56 -4.72 5.03 -17.35
C LEU A 56 -6.12 5.65 -17.43
N LEU A 57 -6.55 6.38 -16.39
CA LEU A 57 -7.82 7.12 -16.42
C LEU A 57 -7.81 8.24 -17.46
N ALA A 58 -6.70 8.97 -17.61
CA ALA A 58 -6.55 9.98 -18.65
C ALA A 58 -6.65 9.37 -20.05
N LEU A 59 -6.03 8.21 -20.28
CA LEU A 59 -6.13 7.46 -21.53
C LEU A 59 -7.57 7.03 -21.81
N ILE A 60 -8.26 6.45 -20.83
CA ILE A 60 -9.68 6.05 -20.92
C ILE A 60 -10.55 7.26 -21.28
N ALA A 61 -10.38 8.39 -20.59
CA ALA A 61 -11.13 9.60 -20.86
C ALA A 61 -10.87 10.17 -22.26
N GLY A 62 -9.62 10.13 -22.72
CA GLY A 62 -9.24 10.53 -24.07
C GLY A 62 -9.88 9.65 -25.15
N LEU A 63 -9.79 8.32 -24.98
CA LEU A 63 -10.42 7.36 -25.90
C LEU A 63 -11.93 7.52 -25.94
N TYR A 64 -12.58 7.77 -24.80
CA TYR A 64 -14.01 8.04 -24.74
C TYR A 64 -14.39 9.27 -25.57
N LYS A 65 -13.63 10.38 -25.44
CA LYS A 65 -13.87 11.62 -26.19
C LYS A 65 -13.72 11.48 -27.70
N VAL A 66 -12.80 10.63 -28.17
CA VAL A 66 -12.55 10.41 -29.61
C VAL A 66 -13.69 9.61 -30.28
N GLY A 67 -14.75 9.25 -29.53
CA GLY A 67 -15.97 8.71 -30.12
C GLY A 67 -15.84 7.22 -30.39
N VAL A 68 -15.49 6.48 -29.34
CA VAL A 68 -15.54 5.02 -29.32
C VAL A 68 -17.01 4.55 -29.35
N GLN A 69 -17.63 4.64 -30.52
CA GLN A 69 -18.97 4.10 -30.79
C GLN A 69 -18.91 2.70 -31.39
N SER A 70 -17.71 2.19 -31.70
CA SER A 70 -17.51 0.85 -32.21
C SER A 70 -17.42 -0.16 -31.06
N LEU A 71 -17.90 -1.39 -31.33
CA LEU A 71 -17.76 -2.52 -30.43
C LEU A 71 -16.30 -2.75 -30.03
N ALA A 72 -15.37 -2.58 -30.98
CA ALA A 72 -13.94 -2.74 -30.75
C ALA A 72 -13.40 -1.77 -29.70
N GLY A 73 -13.77 -0.49 -29.77
CA GLY A 73 -13.31 0.45 -28.76
C GLY A 73 -13.98 0.22 -27.40
N ALA A 74 -15.24 -0.23 -27.37
CA ALA A 74 -15.90 -0.59 -26.12
C ALA A 74 -15.17 -1.72 -25.39
N VAL A 75 -14.74 -2.74 -26.14
CA VAL A 75 -13.90 -3.83 -25.62
C VAL A 75 -12.60 -3.26 -25.06
N TRP A 76 -11.91 -2.37 -25.77
CA TRP A 76 -10.68 -1.74 -25.26
C TRP A 76 -10.87 -0.96 -23.96
N LEU A 77 -11.93 -0.15 -23.85
CA LEU A 77 -12.23 0.61 -22.64
C LEU A 77 -12.52 -0.30 -21.44
N ILE A 78 -13.27 -1.38 -21.65
CA ILE A 78 -13.54 -2.39 -20.62
C ILE A 78 -12.24 -3.08 -20.22
N THR A 79 -11.41 -3.51 -21.17
CA THR A 79 -10.12 -4.15 -20.90
C THR A 79 -9.20 -3.23 -20.09
N LEU A 80 -9.05 -1.97 -20.48
CA LEU A 80 -8.23 -0.99 -19.75
C LEU A 80 -8.77 -0.76 -18.34
N SER A 81 -10.08 -0.70 -18.16
CA SER A 81 -10.70 -0.53 -16.84
C SER A 81 -10.47 -1.75 -15.93
N ILE A 82 -10.52 -2.97 -16.49
CA ILE A 82 -10.19 -4.20 -15.75
C ILE A 82 -8.71 -4.18 -15.33
N VAL A 83 -7.79 -3.81 -16.23
CA VAL A 83 -6.37 -3.66 -15.91
C VAL A 83 -6.17 -2.66 -14.77
N GLY A 84 -6.86 -1.51 -14.83
CA GLY A 84 -6.85 -0.52 -13.75
C GLY A 84 -7.36 -1.06 -12.41
N GLY A 85 -8.45 -1.82 -12.43
CA GLY A 85 -8.97 -2.50 -11.24
C GLY A 85 -7.97 -3.51 -10.64
N LEU A 86 -7.28 -4.28 -11.49
CA LEU A 86 -6.22 -5.20 -11.06
C LEU A 86 -5.03 -4.45 -10.45
N LEU A 87 -4.61 -3.33 -11.04
CA LEU A 87 -3.56 -2.47 -10.48
C LEU A 87 -3.97 -1.95 -9.09
N CYS A 88 -5.24 -1.55 -8.90
CA CYS A 88 -5.75 -1.14 -7.58
C CYS A 88 -5.70 -2.28 -6.56
N TYR A 89 -6.05 -3.50 -6.96
CA TYR A 89 -5.96 -4.67 -6.09
C TYR A 89 -4.50 -4.96 -5.67
N ILE A 90 -3.57 -4.97 -6.63
CA ILE A 90 -2.14 -5.19 -6.36
C ILE A 90 -1.61 -4.09 -5.43
N TRP A 91 -1.96 -2.83 -5.70
CA TRP A 91 -1.56 -1.70 -4.88
C TRP A 91 -2.03 -1.85 -3.42
N ARG A 92 -3.29 -2.20 -3.22
CA ARG A 92 -3.84 -2.42 -1.87
C ARG A 92 -3.12 -3.56 -1.14
N ARG A 93 -2.84 -4.67 -1.83
CA ARG A 93 -2.07 -5.79 -1.27
C ARG A 93 -0.66 -5.37 -0.87
N LEU A 94 -0.02 -4.52 -1.67
CA LEU A 94 1.32 -4.02 -1.39
C LEU A 94 1.35 -3.14 -0.15
N ILE A 95 0.40 -2.20 -0.01
CA ILE A 95 0.25 -1.34 1.19
C ILE A 95 0.11 -2.22 2.45
N LEU A 96 -0.80 -3.20 2.42
CA LEU A 96 -1.05 -4.08 3.56
C LEU A 96 0.20 -4.90 3.94
N SER A 97 0.93 -5.41 2.95
CA SER A 97 2.17 -6.14 3.18
C SER A 97 3.24 -5.27 3.86
N HIS A 98 3.45 -4.05 3.35
CA HIS A 98 4.43 -3.12 3.92
C HIS A 98 4.02 -2.69 5.34
N LYS A 99 2.73 -2.43 5.58
CA LYS A 99 2.22 -2.09 6.91
C LYS A 99 2.51 -3.19 7.92
N LYS A 100 2.23 -4.46 7.56
CA LYS A 100 2.48 -5.61 8.43
C LYS A 100 3.97 -5.82 8.71
N LEU A 101 4.81 -5.78 7.68
CA LEU A 101 6.25 -5.96 7.83
C LEU A 101 6.87 -4.85 8.70
N ASN A 102 6.42 -3.61 8.50
CA ASN A 102 6.89 -2.47 9.27
C ASN A 102 6.49 -2.57 10.75
N SER A 103 5.23 -2.97 11.05
CA SER A 103 4.77 -3.23 12.42
C SER A 103 5.69 -4.21 13.15
N ILE A 104 5.96 -5.36 12.52
CA ILE A 104 6.82 -6.40 13.11
C ILE A 104 8.24 -5.86 13.34
N LYS A 105 8.80 -5.10 12.40
CA LYS A 105 10.12 -4.49 12.58
C LYS A 105 10.16 -3.50 13.75
N PHE A 106 9.14 -2.66 13.89
CA PHE A 106 9.05 -1.73 15.01
C PHE A 106 8.86 -2.44 16.36
N GLU A 107 8.09 -3.54 16.39
CA GLU A 107 7.98 -4.41 17.58
C GLU A 107 9.35 -4.96 17.98
N ILE A 108 10.12 -5.49 17.02
CA ILE A 108 11.48 -6.01 17.28
C ILE A 108 12.42 -4.89 17.75
N ILE A 109 12.40 -3.71 17.11
CA ILE A 109 13.19 -2.54 17.51
C ILE A 109 12.88 -2.18 18.97
N ASN A 110 11.60 -2.04 19.33
CA ASN A 110 11.18 -1.73 20.69
C ASN A 110 11.61 -2.80 21.71
N SER A 111 11.60 -4.07 21.32
CA SER A 111 12.10 -5.16 22.16
C SER A 111 13.61 -5.05 22.39
N ILE A 112 14.39 -4.73 21.36
CA ILE A 112 15.85 -4.53 21.43
C ILE A 112 16.20 -3.30 22.28
N GLU A 113 15.40 -2.23 22.18
CA GLU A 113 15.61 -1.00 22.96
C GLU A 113 15.62 -1.24 24.47
N ASN A 114 14.95 -2.27 25.00
CA ASN A 114 14.98 -2.61 26.43
C ASN A 114 16.38 -2.93 26.96
N TYR A 115 17.32 -3.27 26.06
CA TYR A 115 18.70 -3.59 26.41
C TYR A 115 19.67 -2.44 26.11
N LEU A 116 19.18 -1.33 25.54
CA LEU A 116 19.96 -0.13 25.26
C LEU A 116 19.83 0.91 26.38
N PRO A 117 20.81 1.80 26.55
CA PRO A 117 20.74 2.87 27.55
C PRO A 117 19.58 3.84 27.35
N LEU A 118 19.10 3.98 26.10
CA LEU A 118 18.02 4.88 25.73
C LEU A 118 17.06 4.16 24.76
N ARG A 119 15.76 4.29 25.04
CA ARG A 119 14.66 3.72 24.25
C ARG A 119 14.02 4.81 23.38
N MET A 120 14.65 5.13 22.26
CA MET A 120 14.30 6.29 21.43
C MET A 120 12.90 6.17 20.84
N TYR A 121 12.59 5.05 20.19
CA TYR A 121 11.30 4.80 19.56
C TYR A 121 10.19 4.61 20.57
N SER A 122 10.47 3.92 21.69
CA SER A 122 9.51 3.82 22.79
C SER A 122 9.15 5.20 23.36
N LEU A 123 10.14 6.09 23.50
CA LEU A 123 9.92 7.47 23.96
C LEU A 123 9.15 8.30 22.94
N GLU A 124 9.49 8.19 21.65
CA GLU A 124 8.78 8.86 20.55
C GLU A 124 7.30 8.48 20.56
N TRP A 125 7.00 7.18 20.63
CA TRP A 125 5.62 6.69 20.65
C TRP A 125 4.83 7.23 21.84
N LYS A 126 5.44 7.23 23.03
CA LYS A 126 4.83 7.80 24.24
C LYS A 126 4.53 9.29 24.09
N ARG A 127 5.45 10.07 23.51
CA ARG A 127 5.25 11.51 23.29
C ARG A 127 4.14 11.79 22.28
N ILE A 128 4.04 10.96 21.24
CA ILE A 128 2.93 11.04 20.27
C ILE A 128 1.60 10.77 20.99
N GLU A 129 1.52 9.71 21.79
CA GLU A 129 0.31 9.39 22.57
C GLU A 129 -0.08 10.52 23.53
N GLU A 130 0.89 11.16 24.19
CA GLU A 130 0.65 12.33 25.06
C GLU A 130 0.16 13.56 24.30
N ALA A 131 0.65 13.79 23.08
CA ALA A 131 0.34 14.99 22.30
C ALA A 131 -1.04 14.95 21.61
N ILE A 132 -1.45 13.78 21.10
CA ILE A 132 -2.68 13.64 20.29
C ILE A 132 -3.69 12.63 20.85
N GLY A 133 -3.36 11.95 21.95
CA GLY A 133 -4.22 10.95 22.59
C GLY A 133 -4.14 9.57 21.93
N THR A 134 -4.18 8.52 22.76
CA THR A 134 -4.01 7.10 22.37
C THR A 134 -5.03 6.61 21.33
N SER A 135 -6.24 7.16 21.29
CA SER A 135 -7.29 6.73 20.34
C SER A 135 -7.28 7.50 19.02
N SER A 136 -6.48 8.56 18.87
CA SER A 136 -6.55 9.47 17.72
C SER A 136 -5.35 9.36 16.78
N TYR A 137 -4.26 8.70 17.17
CA TYR A 137 -3.14 8.47 16.25
C TYR A 137 -3.52 7.39 15.24
N LYS A 138 -3.97 7.83 14.07
CA LYS A 138 -4.07 6.99 12.88
C LYS A 138 -2.80 7.18 12.08
N PRO A 139 -1.94 6.15 11.95
CA PRO A 139 -0.80 6.23 11.05
C PRO A 139 -1.29 6.65 9.67
N PHE A 140 -0.53 7.49 8.97
CA PHE A 140 -0.84 7.95 7.61
C PHE A 140 -1.22 6.79 6.65
N SER A 141 -0.70 5.58 6.91
CA SER A 141 -1.04 4.33 6.23
C SER A 141 -2.52 3.92 6.27
N ASP A 142 -3.29 4.39 7.25
CA ASP A 142 -4.74 4.15 7.32
C ASP A 142 -5.51 4.96 6.29
N VAL A 143 -4.99 6.12 5.88
CA VAL A 143 -5.58 6.92 4.80
C VAL A 143 -5.17 6.35 3.44
N GLU A 144 -3.91 5.94 3.31
CA GLU A 144 -3.37 5.37 2.06
C GLU A 144 -4.14 4.14 1.56
N ILE A 145 -4.72 3.33 2.46
CA ILE A 145 -5.48 2.13 2.06
C ILE A 145 -6.78 2.44 1.30
N HIS A 146 -7.31 3.66 1.45
CA HIS A 146 -8.54 4.08 0.81
C HIS A 146 -8.32 4.57 -0.63
N ILE A 147 -7.11 5.04 -0.96
CA ILE A 147 -6.82 5.61 -2.29
C ILE A 147 -7.02 4.56 -3.41
N PRO A 148 -6.51 3.31 -3.31
CA PRO A 148 -6.79 2.28 -4.32
C PRO A 148 -8.29 1.97 -4.46
N VAL A 149 -9.06 2.09 -3.37
CA VAL A 149 -10.51 1.85 -3.40
C VAL A 149 -11.21 2.92 -4.20
N ILE A 150 -10.80 4.19 -4.06
CA ILE A 150 -11.35 5.31 -4.84
C ILE A 150 -11.10 5.08 -6.34
N TYR A 151 -9.87 4.74 -6.74
CA TYR A 151 -9.59 4.42 -8.15
C TYR A 151 -10.40 3.19 -8.64
N ALA A 152 -10.50 2.14 -7.82
CA ALA A 152 -11.29 0.96 -8.16
C ALA A 152 -12.77 1.30 -8.42
N ILE A 153 -13.37 2.17 -7.60
CA ILE A 153 -14.75 2.65 -7.80
C ILE A 153 -14.87 3.36 -9.16
N VAL A 154 -13.91 4.23 -9.52
CA VAL A 154 -13.92 4.93 -10.81
C VAL A 154 -13.86 3.94 -11.99
N TYR A 155 -13.04 2.89 -11.91
CA TYR A 155 -12.99 1.87 -12.96
C TYR A 155 -14.31 1.08 -13.05
N ILE A 156 -14.91 0.73 -11.91
CA ILE A 156 -16.22 0.04 -11.87
C ILE A 156 -17.29 0.90 -12.53
N VAL A 157 -17.37 2.18 -12.16
CA VAL A 157 -18.32 3.13 -12.76
C VAL A 157 -18.11 3.26 -14.27
N THR A 158 -16.85 3.33 -14.71
CA THR A 158 -16.51 3.37 -16.15
C THR A 158 -17.03 2.13 -16.89
N VAL A 159 -16.83 0.94 -16.34
CA VAL A 159 -17.32 -0.31 -16.95
C VAL A 159 -18.85 -0.33 -17.01
N LEU A 160 -19.52 0.03 -15.91
CA LEU A 160 -20.98 0.07 -15.85
C LEU A 160 -21.57 1.05 -16.86
N ALA A 161 -21.00 2.25 -16.97
CA ALA A 161 -21.42 3.24 -17.95
C ALA A 161 -21.27 2.71 -19.38
N MET A 162 -20.16 2.00 -19.68
CA MET A 162 -19.94 1.43 -21.01
C MET A 162 -20.94 0.32 -21.34
N LEU A 163 -21.28 -0.53 -20.38
CA LEU A 163 -22.28 -1.59 -20.56
C LEU A 163 -23.68 -1.02 -20.83
N VAL A 164 -24.07 0.03 -20.11
CA VAL A 164 -25.34 0.73 -20.36
C VAL A 164 -25.36 1.33 -21.76
N GLN A 165 -24.27 1.98 -22.17
CA GLN A 165 -24.17 2.57 -23.52
C GLN A 165 -24.26 1.50 -24.62
N LEU A 166 -23.58 0.37 -24.48
CA LEU A 166 -23.67 -0.76 -25.42
C LEU A 166 -25.10 -1.30 -25.53
N ASN A 167 -25.78 -1.49 -24.39
CA ASN A 167 -27.15 -2.01 -24.36
C ASN A 167 -28.12 -1.08 -25.11
N ILE A 168 -27.98 0.24 -24.91
CA ILE A 168 -28.79 1.24 -25.63
C ILE A 168 -28.52 1.16 -27.14
N SER A 169 -27.25 1.10 -27.55
CA SER A 169 -26.88 1.00 -28.97
C SER A 169 -27.44 -0.26 -29.65
N VAL A 170 -27.39 -1.41 -28.97
CA VAL A 170 -27.95 -2.68 -29.49
C VAL A 170 -29.48 -2.60 -29.63
N ASN A 171 -30.17 -2.05 -28.64
CA ASN A 171 -31.62 -1.88 -28.68
C ASN A 171 -32.06 -0.97 -29.83
N LEU A 172 -31.39 0.17 -30.02
CA LEU A 172 -31.68 1.07 -31.14
C LEU A 172 -31.45 0.36 -32.49
N PHE A 173 -30.34 -0.36 -32.66
CA PHE A 173 -30.07 -1.12 -33.89
C PHE A 173 -31.17 -2.17 -34.17
N SER A 174 -31.64 -2.88 -33.14
CA SER A 174 -32.71 -3.86 -33.30
C SER A 174 -34.02 -3.22 -33.80
N GLN A 175 -34.38 -2.02 -33.33
CA GLN A 175 -35.58 -1.33 -33.79
C GLN A 175 -35.50 -0.94 -35.26
N PHE A 176 -34.34 -0.54 -35.76
CA PHE A 176 -34.16 -0.18 -37.18
C PHE A 176 -34.14 -1.39 -38.14
N VAL A 177 -33.79 -2.59 -37.67
CA VAL A 177 -33.73 -3.80 -38.52
C VAL A 177 -35.10 -4.46 -38.71
N PHE A 178 -36.02 -4.28 -37.76
CA PHE A 178 -37.34 -4.93 -37.77
C PHE A 178 -38.51 -4.02 -38.22
N TYR A 179 -38.22 -2.81 -38.71
CA TYR A 179 -39.17 -1.88 -39.36
C TYR A 179 -38.74 -1.61 -40.80
#